data_AF-A0A2V6CH77-F1
#
_entry.id   AF-A0A2V6CH77-F1
#
_cell.length_a   1.000
_cell.length_b   1.000
_cell.length_c   1.000
_cell.angle_alpha   90.00
_cell.angle_beta   90.00
_cell.angle_gamma   90.00
#
_symmetry.space_group_name_H-M   'P 1'
#
loop_
_entity.id
_entity.type
_entity.pdbx_description
1 polymer ?
#
loop_
_entity_poly.entity_id
_entity_poly.type
_entity_poly.pdbx_seq_one_letter_code
_entity_poly.pdbx_strand_id
1 'polypeptide(L)'
;MRHDLLEIIRESIDYGLAHWEEALRHSLPYAPDMNADLAGKFIGMYVNEFTRDYGETGRAAIRKFLANARDKGYVDTLIDAEFVE
;
A
#
# COMPACT_ATOMS: atom_id res chain seq x y z
N MET A 1 -12.97 14.59 -9.48
CA MET A 1 -12.43 14.81 -8.12
C MET A 1 -12.01 13.53 -7.42
N ARG A 2 -12.88 12.52 -7.19
CA ARG A 2 -12.46 11.26 -6.53
C ARG A 2 -11.59 10.37 -7.44
N HIS A 3 -11.94 10.27 -8.72
CA HIS A 3 -11.10 9.57 -9.73
C HIS A 3 -9.76 10.28 -9.93
N ASP A 4 -9.77 11.62 -10.03
CA ASP A 4 -8.55 12.41 -10.30
C ASP A 4 -7.49 12.19 -9.20
N LEU A 5 -7.90 12.06 -7.93
CA LEU A 5 -6.99 11.77 -6.82
C LEU A 5 -6.41 10.35 -6.90
N LEU A 6 -7.21 9.36 -7.30
CA LEU A 6 -6.73 7.98 -7.44
C LEU A 6 -5.72 7.86 -8.56
N GLU A 7 -5.98 8.51 -9.70
CA GLU A 7 -5.04 8.56 -10.81
C GLU A 7 -3.72 9.22 -10.38
N ILE A 8 -3.78 10.38 -9.71
CA ILE A 8 -2.58 11.09 -9.22
C ILE A 8 -1.77 10.20 -8.25
N ILE A 9 -2.44 9.50 -7.32
CA ILE A 9 -1.75 8.61 -6.38
C ILE A 9 -1.10 7.43 -7.11
N ARG A 10 -1.82 6.82 -8.07
CA ARG A 10 -1.31 5.69 -8.86
C ARG A 10 -0.10 6.12 -9.69
N GLU A 11 -0.17 7.27 -10.35
CA GLU A 11 0.96 7.85 -11.10
C GLU A 11 2.15 8.15 -10.19
N SER A 12 1.92 8.68 -8.99
CA SER A 12 2.98 8.95 -8.02
C SER A 12 3.69 7.67 -7.54
N ILE A 13 2.95 6.58 -7.33
CA ILE A 13 3.51 5.28 -6.94
C ILE A 13 4.31 4.70 -8.12
N ASP A 14 3.73 4.71 -9.31
CA ASP A 14 4.37 4.21 -10.53
C ASP A 14 5.68 4.95 -10.82
N TYR A 15 5.69 6.27 -10.65
CA TYR A 15 6.90 7.08 -10.78
C TYR A 15 7.95 6.68 -9.72
N GLY A 16 7.56 6.55 -8.45
CA GLY A 16 8.49 6.16 -7.39
C GLY A 16 9.12 4.78 -7.61
N LEU A 17 8.34 3.82 -8.11
CA LEU A 17 8.82 2.47 -8.45
C LEU A 17 9.74 2.48 -9.68
N ALA A 18 9.42 3.25 -10.71
CA ALA A 18 10.25 3.37 -11.92
C ALA A 18 11.56 4.13 -11.69
N HIS A 19 11.57 5.06 -10.74
CA HIS A 19 12.70 5.94 -10.41
C HIS A 19 13.26 5.65 -9.01
N TRP A 20 13.51 4.37 -8.72
CA TRP A 20 13.85 3.89 -7.38
C TRP A 20 14.97 4.65 -6.67
N GLU A 21 16.09 4.91 -7.33
CA GLU A 21 17.23 5.62 -6.72
C GLU A 21 16.87 7.06 -6.32
N GLU A 22 16.09 7.74 -7.16
CA GLU A 22 15.64 9.11 -6.90
C GLU A 22 14.61 9.15 -5.77
N ALA A 23 13.67 8.19 -5.76
CA ALA A 23 12.69 8.02 -4.71
C ALA A 23 13.34 7.70 -3.36
N LEU A 24 14.34 6.81 -3.34
CA LEU A 24 15.09 6.48 -2.13
C LEU A 24 15.88 7.70 -1.61
N ARG A 25 16.57 8.42 -2.51
CA ARG A 25 17.29 9.65 -2.15
C ARG A 25 16.35 10.71 -1.56
N HIS A 26 15.16 10.86 -2.14
CA HIS A 26 14.13 11.76 -1.59
C HIS A 26 13.61 11.30 -0.22
N SER A 27 13.58 9.99 0.02
CA SER A 27 13.01 9.40 1.25
C SER A 27 13.98 9.39 2.43
N LEU A 28 15.29 9.33 2.17
CA LEU A 28 16.34 9.25 3.21
C LEU A 28 16.25 10.29 4.34
N PRO A 29 15.95 11.58 4.07
CA PRO A 29 15.78 12.58 5.13
C PRO A 29 14.66 12.25 6.13
N TYR A 30 13.70 11.40 5.76
CA TYR A 30 12.59 10.97 6.61
C TYR A 30 12.84 9.63 7.33
N ALA A 31 13.98 9.00 7.09
CA ALA A 31 14.38 7.73 7.69
C ALA A 31 15.61 7.93 8.60
N PRO A 32 15.47 8.68 9.73
CA PRO A 32 16.58 8.83 10.65
C PRO A 32 17.05 7.46 11.14
N ASP A 33 18.36 7.34 11.36
CA ASP A 33 19.03 6.11 11.78
C ASP A 33 19.04 4.96 10.74
N MET A 34 18.70 5.22 9.47
CA MET A 34 18.83 4.26 8.38
C MET A 34 19.85 4.70 7.34
N ASN A 35 20.71 3.77 6.89
CA ASN A 35 21.48 3.96 5.67
C ASN A 35 20.61 3.65 4.42
N ALA A 36 21.10 4.00 3.24
CA ALA A 36 20.37 3.81 1.98
C ALA A 36 19.94 2.35 1.75
N ASP A 37 20.80 1.38 2.06
CA ASP A 37 20.48 -0.03 1.87
C ASP A 37 19.35 -0.51 2.79
N LEU A 38 19.39 -0.12 4.06
CA LEU A 38 18.37 -0.46 5.05
C LEU A 38 17.05 0.24 4.73
N ALA A 39 17.10 1.53 4.40
CA ALA A 39 15.94 2.30 3.99
C ALA A 39 15.31 1.71 2.72
N GLY A 40 16.12 1.35 1.72
CA GLY A 40 15.64 0.72 0.49
C GLY A 40 14.93 -0.62 0.75
N LYS A 41 15.53 -1.48 1.59
CA LYS A 41 14.89 -2.74 2.01
C LYS A 41 13.57 -2.49 2.73
N PHE A 42 13.55 -1.56 3.69
CA PHE A 42 12.36 -1.25 4.47
C PHE A 42 11.24 -0.69 3.58
N ILE A 43 11.54 0.27 2.71
CA ILE A 43 10.57 0.84 1.77
C ILE A 43 10.03 -0.26 0.84
N GLY A 44 10.89 -1.12 0.30
CA GLY A 44 10.48 -2.21 -0.60
C GLY A 44 9.55 -3.24 0.04
N MET A 45 9.54 -3.37 1.37
CA MET A 45 8.58 -4.22 2.08
C MET A 45 7.13 -3.71 1.98
N TYR A 46 6.95 -2.39 1.85
CA TYR A 46 5.63 -1.74 1.92
C TYR A 46 5.23 -0.97 0.66
N VAL A 47 6.17 -0.71 -0.24
CA VAL A 47 5.93 -0.03 -1.53
C VAL A 47 6.22 -1.03 -2.65
N ASN A 48 5.16 -1.65 -3.16
CA ASN A 48 5.21 -2.68 -4.20
C ASN A 48 3.88 -2.73 -4.97
N GLU A 49 3.66 -3.77 -5.78
CA GLU A 49 2.43 -3.94 -6.57
C GLU A 49 1.15 -3.84 -5.72
N PHE A 50 1.14 -4.31 -4.47
CA PHE A 50 -0.05 -4.19 -3.61
C PHE A 50 -0.34 -2.75 -3.16
N THR A 51 0.68 -1.88 -3.16
CA THR A 51 0.53 -0.45 -2.90
C THR A 51 -0.09 0.24 -4.12
N ARG A 52 0.28 -0.23 -5.32
CA ARG A 52 -0.25 0.26 -6.60
C ARG A 52 -1.70 -0.15 -6.81
N ASP A 53 -2.00 -1.44 -6.64
CA ASP A 53 -3.34 -2.00 -6.64
C ASP A 53 -3.36 -3.30 -5.85
N TYR A 54 -4.34 -3.46 -4.95
CA TYR A 54 -4.51 -4.72 -4.24
C TYR A 54 -4.75 -5.92 -5.18
N GLY A 55 -5.32 -5.67 -6.36
CA GLY A 55 -5.78 -6.69 -7.29
C GLY A 55 -6.79 -7.65 -6.64
N GLU A 56 -7.15 -8.71 -7.38
CA GLU A 56 -8.10 -9.70 -6.85
C GLU A 56 -7.58 -10.40 -5.60
N THR A 57 -6.28 -10.72 -5.57
CA THR A 57 -5.65 -11.41 -4.43
C THR A 57 -5.69 -10.58 -3.17
N GLY A 58 -5.33 -9.29 -3.23
CA GLY A 58 -5.35 -8.40 -2.07
C GLY A 58 -6.78 -8.10 -1.61
N ARG A 59 -7.71 -7.88 -2.55
CA ARG A 59 -9.14 -7.68 -2.25
C ARG A 59 -9.74 -8.91 -1.56
N ALA A 60 -9.42 -10.12 -2.03
CA ALA A 60 -9.84 -11.37 -1.39
C ALA A 60 -9.21 -11.55 0.00
N ALA A 61 -7.94 -11.19 0.17
CA ALA A 61 -7.26 -11.24 1.47
C ALA A 61 -7.94 -10.32 2.50
N ILE A 62 -8.31 -9.09 2.11
CA ILE A 62 -9.02 -8.13 2.96
C ILE A 62 -10.40 -8.69 3.36
N ARG A 63 -11.19 -9.16 2.40
CA ARG A 63 -12.51 -9.76 2.67
C ARG A 63 -12.40 -10.94 3.64
N LYS A 64 -11.41 -11.82 3.43
CA LYS A 64 -11.15 -12.96 4.32
C LYS A 64 -10.74 -12.51 5.73
N PHE A 65 -9.88 -11.50 5.84
CA PHE A 65 -9.44 -10.95 7.12
C PHE A 65 -10.63 -10.40 7.93
N LEU A 66 -11.50 -9.62 7.28
CA LEU A 66 -12.68 -9.04 7.92
C LEU A 66 -13.73 -10.10 8.30
N ALA A 67 -13.93 -11.12 7.45
CA ALA A 67 -14.79 -12.26 7.78
C ALA A 67 -14.26 -13.02 9.00
N ASN A 68 -12.95 -13.30 9.06
CA ASN A 68 -12.32 -13.94 10.21
C ASN A 68 -12.44 -13.10 11.49
N ALA A 69 -12.39 -11.77 11.38
CA ALA A 69 -12.57 -10.87 12.51
C ALA A 69 -13.98 -11.00 13.10
N ARG A 70 -15.01 -11.05 12.24
CA ARG A 70 -16.40 -11.32 12.65
C ARG A 70 -16.52 -12.69 13.31
N ASP A 71 -15.98 -13.73 12.68
CA ASP A 71 -16.09 -15.11 13.19
C ASP A 71 -15.44 -15.30 14.56
N LYS A 72 -14.43 -14.49 14.87
CA LYS A 72 -13.77 -14.47 16.18
C LYS A 72 -14.39 -13.50 17.18
N GLY A 73 -15.44 -12.76 16.80
CA GLY A 73 -16.11 -11.79 17.66
C GLY A 73 -15.32 -10.50 17.91
N TYR A 74 -14.35 -10.15 17.05
CA TYR A 74 -13.66 -8.85 17.12
C TYR A 74 -14.49 -7.70 16.54
N VAL A 75 -15.45 -8.01 15.66
CA VAL A 75 -16.43 -7.08 15.11
C VAL A 75 -17.80 -7.76 15.06
N ASP A 76 -18.86 -6.98 15.32
CA ASP A 76 -20.22 -7.54 15.44
C ASP A 76 -20.87 -7.83 14.08
N THR A 77 -20.46 -7.12 13.03
CA THR A 77 -21.05 -7.20 11.69
C THR A 77 -20.01 -7.58 10.65
N LEU A 78 -20.44 -8.28 9.60
CA LEU A 78 -19.61 -8.44 8.42
C LEU A 78 -19.43 -7.08 7.74
N ILE A 79 -18.19 -6.65 7.59
CA ILE A 79 -17.84 -5.44 6.86
C ILE A 79 -17.69 -5.81 5.38
N ASP A 80 -18.54 -5.24 4.53
CA ASP A 80 -18.38 -5.35 3.08
C ASP A 80 -17.47 -4.23 2.59
N ALA A 81 -16.27 -4.60 2.15
CA ALA A 81 -15.26 -3.65 1.70
C ALA A 81 -15.54 -3.21 0.26
N GLU A 82 -15.91 -1.95 0.09
CA GLU A 82 -15.96 -1.29 -1.22
C GLU A 82 -14.56 -0.86 -1.65
N PHE A 83 -14.24 -1.13 -2.91
CA PHE A 83 -12.97 -0.72 -3.52
C PHE A 83 -13.25 0.31 -4.60
N VAL A 84 -12.48 1.38 -4.62
CA VAL A 84 -12.60 2.46 -5.61
C VAL A 84 -11.63 2.17 -6.76
N GLU A 85 -12.04 2.48 -7.99
CA GLU A 85 -11.26 2.25 -9.22
C GLU A 85 -10.75 3.55 -9.85
#